data_AF-A0A1X7A784-F1
#
_entry.id   AF-A0A1X7A784-F1
#
_cell.length_a   1.000
_cell.length_b   1.000
_cell.length_c   1.000
_cell.angle_alpha   90.00
_cell.angle_beta   90.00
_cell.angle_gamma   90.00
#
_symmetry.space_group_name_H-M   'P 1'
#
loop_
_entity.id
_entity.type
_entity.pdbx_description
1 polymer ?
#
loop_
_entity_poly.entity_id
_entity_poly.type
_entity_poly.pdbx_seq_one_letter_code
_entity_poly.pdbx_strand_id
1 'polypeptide(L)'
;MVGSGEDRTFRCPACDGFNILKSNTAIAEEYSRLSRQYRKKFFPSCRTASCPNFDLPLALAPSAYRGAGRTARGDQRHQCKICRATFSQGSPTRRHKKTDRTGDILVSLVNKVPISRIRETLGVTYGHIYNKIEFLEEQCLKFAARREERLADCFRASAPCFATDAQVILVNWPVKRRRGTIPLLHMATVHQGSQFIMAATVDYDPSVSPKRVDEEMIQSGDFALPRSMRRQARLWSAREYEAGLLRMNRAIFSEDDLAVGGQWRLPGTGSRVRTDIFMHAHMMLVKKLLGQDFERALFCLDAEAGLAAATSAIFQPEVAERRVDIAEVSFTKGMTNDLRNEYADRGRKVRRELLEEHQAAVADTVARHDVPELQALVAAVLEDRLGELDPAARGDLLMREGLRWPFHTKAEPEKTIRLRTDLGQHGFLELADVLCRASIHPVDAYFNFARRRVAGFERGIPTRANAGRIWHAYSIYEPAMFPRVANILRFYHNYMLPASDRSGATPAMKIGLARGLVYRRDLLAA
;
A
#
# COMPACT_ATOMS: atom_id res chain seq x y z
N MET A 1 1.87 4.33 32.33
CA MET A 1 1.98 3.18 31.40
C MET A 1 1.54 1.93 32.14
N VAL A 2 0.85 1.01 31.48
CA VAL A 2 0.32 -0.22 32.09
C VAL A 2 0.56 -1.41 31.16
N GLY A 3 0.63 -2.62 31.73
CA GLY A 3 0.83 -3.87 30.98
C GLY A 3 2.29 -4.28 30.76
N SER A 4 2.49 -5.51 30.29
CA SER A 4 3.79 -6.14 29.98
C SER A 4 3.82 -6.69 28.55
N GLY A 5 5.01 -6.87 27.97
CA GLY A 5 5.17 -7.59 26.70
C GLY A 5 4.61 -6.88 25.46
N GLU A 6 3.67 -7.53 24.76
CA GLU A 6 3.06 -7.03 23.51
C GLU A 6 2.00 -5.94 23.75
N ASP A 7 1.42 -5.91 24.96
CA ASP A 7 0.25 -5.10 25.31
C ASP A 7 0.61 -3.88 26.17
N ARG A 8 1.87 -3.45 26.12
CA ARG A 8 2.28 -2.24 26.85
C ARG A 8 1.51 -1.05 26.32
N THR A 9 0.64 -0.50 27.15
CA THR A 9 -0.28 0.55 26.76
C THR A 9 0.03 1.86 27.49
N PHE A 10 -0.21 2.95 26.78
CA PHE A 10 -0.38 4.26 27.35
C PHE A 10 -1.87 4.47 27.66
N ARG A 11 -2.19 4.76 28.92
CA ARG A 11 -3.50 5.24 29.33
C ARG A 11 -3.46 6.76 29.31
N CYS A 12 -4.32 7.38 28.49
CA CYS A 12 -4.43 8.82 28.41
C CYS A 12 -5.01 9.37 29.72
N PRO A 13 -4.35 10.33 30.40
CA PRO A 13 -4.86 10.89 31.65
C PRO A 13 -6.11 11.79 31.45
N ALA A 14 -6.38 12.24 30.22
CA ALA A 14 -7.51 13.13 29.94
C ALA A 14 -8.81 12.38 29.59
N CYS A 15 -8.72 11.26 28.86
CA CYS A 15 -9.89 10.54 28.36
C CYS A 15 -9.92 9.06 28.77
N ASP A 16 -8.94 8.60 29.55
CA ASP A 16 -8.78 7.20 29.96
C ASP A 16 -8.65 6.18 28.81
N GLY A 17 -8.51 6.65 27.57
CA GLY A 17 -8.26 5.80 26.41
C GLY A 17 -6.92 5.09 26.48
N PHE A 18 -6.89 3.84 26.02
CA PHE A 18 -5.68 3.01 25.98
C PHE A 18 -5.14 2.93 24.54
N ASN A 19 -3.84 3.16 24.39
CA ASN A 19 -3.14 3.01 23.12
C ASN A 19 -1.91 2.12 23.30
N ILE A 20 -1.77 1.10 22.45
CA ILE A 20 -0.59 0.22 22.46
C ILE A 20 0.61 1.01 21.94
N LEU A 21 1.67 1.08 22.75
CA LEU A 21 2.90 1.76 22.36
C LEU A 21 3.61 1.00 21.24
N LYS A 22 4.12 1.73 20.26
CA LYS A 22 4.89 1.20 19.12
C LYS A 22 6.33 1.71 19.19
N SER A 23 7.27 0.95 18.64
CA SER A 23 8.68 1.35 18.58
C SER A 23 8.88 2.36 17.45
N ASN A 24 9.18 3.61 17.80
CA ASN A 24 9.47 4.67 16.83
C ASN A 24 10.68 4.31 15.95
N THR A 25 11.70 3.67 16.53
CA THR A 25 12.88 3.18 15.81
C THR A 25 12.49 2.17 14.73
N ALA A 26 11.66 1.18 15.08
CA ALA A 26 11.21 0.18 14.11
C ALA A 26 10.35 0.78 12.99
N ILE A 27 9.47 1.73 13.32
CA ILE A 27 8.68 2.47 12.33
C ILE A 27 9.61 3.24 11.39
N ALA A 28 10.59 3.98 11.93
CA ALA A 28 11.54 4.77 11.15
C ALA A 28 12.44 3.89 10.25
N GLU A 29 12.88 2.73 10.74
CA GLU A 29 13.65 1.75 9.97
C GLU A 29 12.85 1.19 8.79
N GLU A 30 11.59 0.80 9.02
CA GLU A 30 10.73 0.28 7.97
C GLU A 30 10.36 1.36 6.96
N TYR A 31 10.01 2.56 7.42
CA TYR A 31 9.81 3.72 6.56
C TYR A 31 11.06 4.00 5.72
N SER A 32 12.25 3.92 6.31
CA SER A 32 13.51 4.13 5.58
C SER A 32 13.75 3.04 4.53
N ARG A 33 13.35 1.79 4.78
CA ARG A 33 13.40 0.72 3.77
C ARG A 33 12.45 1.00 2.62
N LEU A 34 11.17 1.27 2.92
CA LEU A 34 10.15 1.57 1.91
C LEU A 34 10.52 2.83 1.12
N SER A 35 10.88 3.91 1.80
CA SER A 35 11.25 5.17 1.16
C SER A 35 12.50 5.02 0.28
N ARG A 36 13.51 4.24 0.70
CA ARG A 36 14.68 3.97 -0.16
C ARG A 36 14.30 3.28 -1.46
N GLN A 37 13.32 2.37 -1.45
CA GLN A 37 12.84 1.70 -2.66
C GLN A 37 12.23 2.70 -3.65
N TYR A 38 11.38 3.62 -3.17
CA TYR A 38 10.72 4.65 -3.98
C TYR A 38 11.63 5.83 -4.34
N ARG A 39 12.70 6.08 -3.57
CA ARG A 39 13.71 7.12 -3.82
C ARG A 39 15.00 6.59 -4.43
N LYS A 40 15.07 5.35 -4.95
CA LYS A 40 16.28 4.88 -5.62
C LYS A 40 16.58 5.83 -6.79
N LYS A 41 17.46 6.80 -6.56
CA LYS A 41 17.97 7.68 -7.59
C LYS A 41 19.13 6.94 -8.21
N PHE A 42 18.92 6.41 -9.40
CA PHE A 42 19.94 5.66 -10.13
C PHE A 42 20.89 6.65 -10.79
N PHE A 43 21.68 7.32 -9.95
CA PHE A 43 22.75 8.15 -10.44
C PHE A 43 23.98 7.29 -10.77
N PRO A 44 24.74 7.66 -11.81
CA PRO A 44 26.06 7.11 -12.03
C PRO A 44 26.93 7.33 -10.78
N SER A 45 27.53 6.27 -10.26
CA SER A 45 28.36 6.29 -9.04
C SER A 45 29.45 5.24 -9.14
N CYS A 46 30.47 5.33 -8.27
CA CYS A 46 31.43 4.25 -8.10
C CYS A 46 30.75 3.00 -7.54
N ARG A 47 31.06 1.84 -8.11
CA ARG A 47 30.51 0.53 -7.69
C ARG A 47 31.55 -0.39 -7.06
N THR A 48 32.73 0.12 -6.73
CA THR A 48 33.77 -0.63 -6.02
C THR A 48 33.40 -0.69 -4.54
N ALA A 49 33.03 -1.86 -4.02
CA ALA A 49 32.46 -2.03 -2.69
C ALA A 49 33.33 -1.46 -1.54
N SER A 50 34.65 -1.53 -1.66
CA SER A 50 35.61 -1.02 -0.67
C SER A 50 35.98 0.46 -0.86
N CYS A 51 35.40 1.14 -1.83
CA CYS A 51 35.75 2.52 -2.13
C CYS A 51 34.95 3.51 -1.25
N PRO A 52 35.58 4.55 -0.68
CA PRO A 52 34.85 5.62 0.01
C PRO A 52 33.81 6.33 -0.86
N ASN A 53 34.01 6.35 -2.18
CA ASN A 53 33.03 6.89 -3.14
C ASN A 53 31.96 5.86 -3.55
N PHE A 54 31.90 4.68 -2.94
CA PHE A 54 30.88 3.67 -3.24
C PHE A 54 29.48 4.28 -3.08
N ASP A 55 28.67 4.16 -4.13
CA ASP A 55 27.31 4.73 -4.20
C ASP A 55 27.20 6.26 -4.04
N LEU A 56 28.32 7.00 -4.00
CA LEU A 56 28.31 8.46 -4.01
C LEU A 56 27.88 8.98 -5.41
N PRO A 57 26.71 9.64 -5.56
CA PRO A 57 26.23 10.06 -6.88
C PRO A 57 27.14 11.08 -7.57
N LEU A 58 27.46 10.85 -8.85
CA LEU A 58 28.20 11.79 -9.70
C LEU A 58 27.55 13.19 -9.71
N ALA A 59 26.22 13.25 -9.74
CA ALA A 59 25.49 14.52 -9.77
C ALA A 59 25.60 15.32 -8.46
N LEU A 60 25.77 14.64 -7.31
CA LEU A 60 25.87 15.28 -6.00
C LEU A 60 27.32 15.64 -5.63
N ALA A 61 28.29 14.87 -6.13
CA ALA A 61 29.71 15.08 -5.88
C ALA A 61 30.51 14.99 -7.20
N PRO A 62 30.32 15.91 -8.16
CA PRO A 62 31.02 15.87 -9.44
C PRO A 62 32.54 15.94 -9.27
N SER A 63 33.01 16.63 -8.23
CA SER A 63 34.42 16.75 -7.87
C SER A 63 35.07 15.41 -7.50
N ALA A 64 34.31 14.40 -7.06
CA ALA A 64 34.80 13.06 -6.72
C ALA A 64 35.16 12.21 -7.96
N TYR A 65 34.81 12.71 -9.15
CA TYR A 65 34.93 12.00 -10.43
C TYR A 65 35.61 12.86 -11.49
N ARG A 66 36.15 12.22 -12.53
CA ARG A 66 36.63 12.92 -13.74
C ARG A 66 36.16 12.22 -15.01
N GLY A 67 36.06 12.94 -16.12
CA GLY A 67 35.82 12.32 -17.43
C GLY A 67 36.98 11.41 -17.83
N ALA A 68 36.67 10.25 -18.40
CA ALA A 68 37.64 9.21 -18.80
C ALA A 68 37.34 8.69 -20.21
N GLY A 69 37.21 9.61 -21.17
CA GLY A 69 36.83 9.32 -22.55
C GLY A 69 35.37 8.89 -22.70
N ARG A 70 35.05 8.28 -23.84
CA ARG A 70 33.70 7.80 -24.19
C ARG A 70 33.72 6.29 -24.46
N THR A 71 32.56 5.64 -24.34
CA THR A 71 32.38 4.26 -24.80
C THR A 71 32.34 4.19 -26.33
N ALA A 72 32.45 2.99 -26.91
CA ALA A 72 32.31 2.79 -28.37
C ALA A 72 30.95 3.26 -28.92
N ARG A 73 29.93 3.39 -28.06
CA ARG A 73 28.60 3.92 -28.42
C ARG A 73 28.43 5.42 -28.06
N GLY A 74 29.50 6.09 -27.65
CA GLY A 74 29.51 7.52 -27.37
C GLY A 74 29.15 7.93 -25.94
N ASP A 75 28.80 7.00 -25.04
CA ASP A 75 28.46 7.31 -23.65
C ASP A 75 29.68 7.87 -22.91
N GLN A 76 29.50 8.94 -22.12
CA GLN A 76 30.57 9.47 -21.29
C GLN A 76 31.02 8.44 -20.24
N ARG A 77 32.32 8.14 -20.19
CA ARG A 77 32.93 7.40 -19.08
C ARG A 77 33.38 8.37 -18.01
N HIS A 78 33.14 8.00 -16.76
CA HIS A 78 33.59 8.68 -15.56
C HIS A 78 34.54 7.77 -14.81
N GLN A 79 35.60 8.33 -14.26
CA GLN A 79 36.55 7.64 -13.41
C GLN A 79 36.45 8.18 -11.99
N CYS A 80 36.34 7.27 -11.01
CA CYS A 80 36.46 7.60 -9.60
C CYS A 80 37.87 8.12 -9.30
N LYS A 81 38.00 9.27 -8.64
CA LYS A 81 39.33 9.81 -8.29
C LYS A 81 40.04 9.00 -7.20
N ILE A 82 39.31 8.24 -6.37
CA ILE A 82 39.87 7.40 -5.31
C ILE A 82 40.34 6.05 -5.86
N CYS A 83 39.41 5.16 -6.24
CA CYS A 83 39.76 3.80 -6.66
C CYS A 83 40.14 3.66 -8.15
N ARG A 84 40.09 4.75 -8.93
CA ARG A 84 40.36 4.78 -10.38
C ARG A 84 39.47 3.89 -11.25
N ALA A 85 38.47 3.22 -10.67
CA ALA A 85 37.48 2.46 -11.42
C ALA A 85 36.66 3.37 -12.34
N THR A 86 36.39 2.90 -13.54
CA THR A 86 35.60 3.62 -14.54
C THR A 86 34.17 3.07 -14.63
N PHE A 87 33.19 3.97 -14.76
CA PHE A 87 31.80 3.64 -15.03
C PHE A 87 31.25 4.59 -16.11
N SER A 88 30.10 4.25 -16.68
CA SER A 88 29.44 5.06 -17.70
C SER A 88 27.93 4.89 -17.58
N GLN A 89 27.16 5.94 -17.85
CA GLN A 89 25.71 5.86 -17.96
C GLN A 89 25.35 5.43 -19.39
N GLY A 90 25.57 4.14 -19.70
CA GLY A 90 25.10 3.56 -20.97
C GLY A 90 23.71 2.96 -20.81
N SER A 91 23.13 2.46 -21.92
CA SER A 91 21.81 1.81 -21.91
C SER A 91 21.69 0.76 -20.79
N PRO A 92 20.57 0.70 -20.03
CA PRO A 92 20.35 -0.27 -18.96
C PRO A 92 20.47 -1.72 -19.43
N THR A 93 20.17 -1.96 -20.71
CA THR A 93 20.20 -3.30 -21.32
C THR A 93 21.56 -3.66 -21.91
N ARG A 94 22.58 -2.79 -21.82
CA ARG A 94 23.88 -2.95 -22.49
C ARG A 94 24.60 -4.28 -22.17
N ARG A 95 24.42 -4.80 -20.95
CA ARG A 95 25.06 -6.06 -20.51
C ARG A 95 24.15 -7.29 -20.69
N HIS A 96 22.92 -7.10 -21.16
CA HIS A 96 21.98 -8.19 -21.35
C HIS A 96 22.25 -8.87 -22.69
N LYS A 97 22.56 -10.17 -22.63
CA LYS A 97 22.77 -11.00 -23.84
C LYS A 97 21.45 -11.32 -24.58
N LYS A 98 20.31 -11.30 -23.88
CA LYS A 98 18.96 -11.55 -24.42
C LYS A 98 17.98 -10.48 -23.89
N THR A 99 17.45 -9.65 -24.77
CA THR A 99 16.56 -8.52 -24.43
C THR A 99 15.22 -8.57 -25.15
N ASP A 100 15.15 -9.31 -26.26
CA ASP A 100 14.00 -9.47 -27.15
C ASP A 100 12.71 -9.85 -26.40
N ARG A 101 12.81 -10.71 -25.39
CA ARG A 101 11.64 -11.17 -24.60
C ARG A 101 11.31 -10.34 -23.36
N THR A 102 12.08 -9.29 -23.06
CA THR A 102 11.88 -8.52 -21.82
C THR A 102 10.51 -7.82 -21.79
N GLY A 103 10.11 -7.25 -22.93
CA GLY A 103 8.79 -6.62 -23.08
C GLY A 103 7.64 -7.62 -23.04
N ASP A 104 7.85 -8.85 -23.53
CA ASP A 104 6.86 -9.92 -23.48
C ASP A 104 6.68 -10.42 -22.05
N ILE A 105 7.77 -10.62 -21.30
CA ILE A 105 7.74 -10.98 -19.89
C ILE A 105 6.94 -9.94 -19.08
N LEU A 106 7.20 -8.64 -19.28
CA LEU A 106 6.44 -7.58 -18.62
C LEU A 106 4.93 -7.71 -18.87
N VAL A 107 4.54 -7.87 -20.13
CA VAL A 107 3.13 -7.99 -20.53
C VAL A 107 2.50 -9.24 -19.94
N SER A 108 3.20 -10.38 -19.96
CA SER A 108 2.70 -11.62 -19.39
C SER A 108 2.50 -11.53 -17.87
N LEU A 109 3.43 -10.89 -17.15
CA LEU A 109 3.37 -10.71 -15.69
C LEU A 109 2.12 -9.93 -15.23
N VAL A 110 1.72 -8.93 -16.01
CA VAL A 110 0.56 -8.07 -15.71
C VAL A 110 -0.72 -8.51 -16.44
N ASN A 111 -0.72 -9.65 -17.12
CA ASN A 111 -1.90 -10.20 -17.81
C ASN A 111 -2.23 -11.62 -17.35
N LYS A 112 -2.02 -11.88 -16.06
CA LYS A 112 -2.45 -13.09 -15.37
C LYS A 112 -1.84 -14.38 -15.93
N VAL A 113 -0.68 -14.29 -16.59
CA VAL A 113 0.02 -15.46 -17.10
C VAL A 113 0.88 -16.04 -15.96
N PRO A 114 0.65 -17.29 -15.53
CA PRO A 114 1.49 -17.92 -14.51
C PRO A 114 2.94 -18.03 -14.96
N ILE A 115 3.90 -17.93 -14.03
CA ILE A 115 5.35 -17.97 -14.34
C ILE A 115 5.74 -19.24 -15.14
N SER A 116 5.12 -20.38 -14.86
CA SER A 116 5.31 -21.62 -15.62
C SER A 116 4.89 -21.47 -17.09
N ARG A 117 3.76 -20.82 -17.35
CA ARG A 117 3.28 -20.55 -18.72
C ARG A 117 4.15 -19.51 -19.42
N ILE A 118 4.64 -18.47 -18.72
CA ILE A 118 5.62 -17.52 -19.28
C ILE A 118 6.87 -18.27 -19.77
N ARG A 119 7.38 -19.21 -18.95
CA ARG A 119 8.52 -20.06 -19.28
C ARG A 119 8.28 -20.84 -20.57
N GLU A 120 7.14 -21.52 -20.66
CA GLU A 120 6.75 -22.35 -21.81
C GLU A 120 6.57 -21.52 -23.07
N THR A 121 5.73 -20.48 -23.02
CA THR A 121 5.36 -19.69 -24.19
C THR A 121 6.52 -18.86 -24.75
N LEU A 122 7.41 -18.36 -23.89
CA LEU A 122 8.54 -17.54 -24.32
C LEU A 122 9.83 -18.34 -24.50
N GLY A 123 9.85 -19.63 -24.19
CA GLY A 123 11.04 -20.49 -24.31
C GLY A 123 12.22 -20.03 -23.45
N VAL A 124 11.95 -19.45 -22.27
CA VAL A 124 12.97 -18.91 -21.34
C VAL A 124 13.09 -19.78 -20.09
N THR A 125 14.15 -19.60 -19.29
CA THR A 125 14.29 -20.30 -17.99
C THR A 125 13.64 -19.52 -16.86
N TYR A 126 13.31 -20.17 -15.73
CA TYR A 126 12.81 -19.50 -14.53
C TYR A 126 13.77 -18.41 -14.02
N GLY A 127 15.07 -18.73 -13.94
CA GLY A 127 16.09 -17.76 -13.54
C GLY A 127 16.16 -16.55 -14.48
N HIS A 128 15.93 -16.73 -15.79
CA HIS A 128 15.81 -15.61 -16.72
C HIS A 128 14.60 -14.74 -16.40
N ILE A 129 13.43 -15.33 -16.13
CA ILE A 129 12.21 -14.57 -15.77
C ILE A 129 12.44 -13.76 -14.50
N TYR A 130 12.97 -14.38 -13.43
CA TYR A 130 13.22 -13.69 -12.16
C TYR A 130 14.24 -12.54 -12.31
N ASN A 131 15.34 -12.75 -13.03
CA ASN A 131 16.29 -11.67 -13.33
C ASN A 131 15.65 -10.54 -14.12
N LYS A 132 14.68 -10.85 -15.01
CA LYS A 132 13.94 -9.83 -15.75
C LYS A 132 12.90 -9.12 -14.90
N ILE A 133 12.27 -9.78 -13.93
CA ILE A 133 11.39 -9.13 -12.94
C ILE A 133 12.19 -8.09 -12.15
N GLU A 134 13.36 -8.46 -11.63
CA GLU A 134 14.23 -7.53 -10.92
C GLU A 134 14.63 -6.34 -11.79
N PHE A 135 15.07 -6.59 -13.02
CA PHE A 135 15.39 -5.52 -13.95
C PHE A 135 14.18 -4.60 -14.24
N LEU A 136 13.01 -5.18 -14.52
CA LEU A 136 11.79 -4.42 -14.82
C LEU A 136 11.34 -3.58 -13.62
N GLU A 137 11.39 -4.14 -12.41
CA GLU A 137 11.12 -3.40 -11.18
C GLU A 137 12.04 -2.18 -11.06
N GLU A 138 13.35 -2.38 -11.27
CA GLU A 138 14.30 -1.26 -11.23
C GLU A 138 13.98 -0.18 -12.26
N GLN A 139 13.59 -0.55 -13.48
CA GLN A 139 13.20 0.43 -14.50
C GLN A 139 11.91 1.18 -14.12
N CYS A 140 10.92 0.46 -13.59
CA CYS A 140 9.67 1.06 -13.11
C CYS A 140 9.95 2.07 -11.99
N LEU A 141 10.78 1.70 -11.01
CA LEU A 141 11.17 2.56 -9.90
C LEU A 141 11.98 3.77 -10.38
N LYS A 142 12.93 3.59 -11.32
CA LYS A 142 13.69 4.70 -11.97
C LYS A 142 12.76 5.72 -12.58
N PHE A 143 11.84 5.23 -13.40
CA PHE A 143 10.96 6.07 -14.18
C PHE A 143 9.97 6.81 -13.29
N ALA A 144 9.39 6.10 -12.31
CA ALA A 144 8.48 6.66 -11.33
C ALA A 144 9.16 7.72 -10.46
N ALA A 145 10.32 7.42 -9.87
CA ALA A 145 11.01 8.30 -8.94
C ALA A 145 11.24 9.72 -9.50
N ARG A 146 11.58 9.84 -10.79
CA ARG A 146 11.80 11.15 -11.43
C ARG A 146 10.52 11.97 -11.59
N ARG A 147 9.37 11.32 -11.83
CA ARG A 147 8.09 12.01 -12.05
C ARG A 147 7.40 12.30 -10.72
N GLU A 148 7.43 11.32 -9.82
CA GLU A 148 6.81 11.40 -8.51
C GLU A 148 7.53 12.38 -7.56
N GLU A 149 8.70 12.92 -7.94
CA GLU A 149 9.31 14.10 -7.27
C GLU A 149 8.35 15.29 -7.21
N ARG A 150 7.44 15.42 -8.19
CA ARG A 150 6.43 16.49 -8.26
C ARG A 150 5.04 16.04 -7.81
N LEU A 151 4.92 14.86 -7.21
CA LEU A 151 3.62 14.31 -6.81
C LEU A 151 2.90 15.22 -5.80
N ALA A 152 3.63 15.87 -4.89
CA ALA A 152 3.05 16.84 -3.96
C ALA A 152 2.46 18.07 -4.69
N ASP A 153 3.09 18.52 -5.79
CA ASP A 153 2.57 19.64 -6.60
C ASP A 153 1.21 19.30 -7.21
N CYS A 154 0.95 18.02 -7.53
CA CYS A 154 -0.33 17.56 -8.10
C CYS A 154 -1.50 17.70 -7.11
N PHE A 155 -1.22 17.83 -5.82
CA PHE A 155 -2.24 17.97 -4.77
C PHE A 155 -2.19 19.33 -4.06
N ARG A 156 -1.37 20.27 -4.55
CA ARG A 156 -1.26 21.61 -3.96
C ARG A 156 -2.61 22.32 -4.00
N ALA A 157 -2.99 22.94 -2.89
CA ALA A 157 -4.23 23.70 -2.73
C ALA A 157 -5.46 22.90 -3.20
N SER A 158 -5.45 21.59 -2.98
CA SER A 158 -6.54 20.69 -3.33
C SER A 158 -7.03 19.95 -2.09
N ALA A 159 -8.23 19.36 -2.20
CA ALA A 159 -8.82 18.52 -1.16
C ALA A 159 -8.80 17.02 -1.55
N PRO A 160 -7.65 16.30 -1.60
CA PRO A 160 -7.65 14.92 -2.08
C PRO A 160 -8.37 13.93 -1.15
N CYS A 161 -8.96 12.89 -1.74
CA CYS A 161 -9.50 11.74 -0.99
C CYS A 161 -8.74 10.46 -1.34
N PHE A 162 -8.31 9.73 -0.32
CA PHE A 162 -7.57 8.49 -0.45
C PHE A 162 -8.32 7.33 0.19
N ALA A 163 -8.33 6.18 -0.47
CA ALA A 163 -8.78 4.93 0.09
C ALA A 163 -7.59 4.04 0.41
N THR A 164 -7.54 3.47 1.61
CA THR A 164 -6.43 2.61 2.07
C THR A 164 -6.96 1.32 2.66
N ASP A 165 -6.39 0.21 2.23
CA ASP A 165 -6.73 -1.14 2.70
C ASP A 165 -5.51 -2.07 2.52
N ALA A 166 -5.55 -3.22 3.18
CA ALA A 166 -4.56 -4.27 3.06
C ALA A 166 -5.22 -5.62 2.75
N GLN A 167 -4.61 -6.37 1.83
CA GLN A 167 -5.02 -7.74 1.52
C GLN A 167 -3.94 -8.74 1.88
N VAL A 168 -4.36 -9.92 2.35
CA VAL A 168 -3.47 -11.07 2.54
C VAL A 168 -3.23 -11.76 1.20
N ILE A 169 -1.96 -11.96 0.87
CA ILE A 169 -1.49 -12.76 -0.26
C ILE A 169 -0.86 -14.03 0.28
N LEU A 170 -1.25 -15.19 -0.25
CA LEU A 170 -0.70 -16.48 0.16
C LEU A 170 0.46 -16.88 -0.74
N VAL A 171 1.64 -16.98 -0.13
CA VAL A 171 2.87 -17.38 -0.83
C VAL A 171 3.14 -18.85 -0.60
N ASN A 172 3.29 -19.62 -1.66
CA ASN A 172 3.80 -20.99 -1.53
C ASN A 172 5.27 -20.93 -1.13
N TRP A 173 5.59 -21.52 0.02
CA TRP A 173 6.93 -21.59 0.55
C TRP A 173 7.52 -22.99 0.35
N PRO A 174 8.55 -23.16 -0.51
CA PRO A 174 9.17 -24.46 -0.71
C PRO A 174 10.15 -24.76 0.43
N VAL A 175 9.76 -25.66 1.35
CA VAL A 175 10.67 -26.28 2.30
C VAL A 175 11.04 -27.67 1.75
N LYS A 176 12.33 -28.06 1.84
CA LYS A 176 12.93 -29.29 1.27
C LYS A 176 12.14 -30.60 1.49
N ARG A 177 11.18 -30.66 2.42
CA ARG A 177 10.38 -31.85 2.73
C ARG A 177 8.88 -31.61 2.87
N ARG A 178 8.37 -30.37 2.80
CA ARG A 178 6.93 -30.08 2.80
C ARG A 178 6.60 -28.73 2.15
N ARG A 179 5.45 -28.66 1.51
CA ARG A 179 4.85 -27.47 0.89
C ARG A 179 4.01 -26.73 1.93
N GLY A 180 4.38 -25.50 2.30
CA GLY A 180 3.62 -24.63 3.21
C GLY A 180 3.20 -23.32 2.53
N THR A 181 2.24 -22.60 3.10
CA THR A 181 1.89 -21.24 2.66
C THR A 181 2.18 -20.22 3.75
N ILE A 182 2.69 -19.05 3.37
CA ILE A 182 2.91 -17.92 4.26
C ILE A 182 2.00 -16.76 3.83
N PRO A 183 1.21 -16.19 4.76
CA PRO A 183 0.48 -14.96 4.47
C PRO A 183 1.47 -13.79 4.43
N LEU A 184 1.45 -13.00 3.36
CA LEU A 184 2.05 -11.67 3.28
C LEU A 184 0.94 -10.63 3.22
N LEU A 185 1.16 -9.47 3.83
CA LEU A 185 0.25 -8.35 3.77
C LEU A 185 0.67 -7.40 2.65
N HIS A 186 -0.24 -7.17 1.69
CA HIS A 186 -0.08 -6.19 0.62
C HIS A 186 -1.04 -5.02 0.85
N MET A 187 -0.48 -3.86 1.17
CA MET A 187 -1.22 -2.65 1.52
C MET A 187 -1.11 -1.63 0.41
N ALA A 188 -2.21 -0.96 0.09
CA ALA A 188 -2.27 0.06 -0.95
C ALA A 188 -3.06 1.28 -0.51
N THR A 189 -2.60 2.45 -0.95
CA THR A 189 -3.32 3.73 -0.83
C THR A 189 -3.62 4.26 -2.22
N VAL A 190 -4.89 4.56 -2.49
CA VAL A 190 -5.40 4.91 -3.83
C VAL A 190 -6.12 6.27 -3.78
N HIS A 191 -5.73 7.20 -4.66
CA HIS A 191 -6.43 8.47 -4.83
C HIS A 191 -7.77 8.26 -5.56
N GLN A 192 -8.88 8.57 -4.91
CA GLN A 192 -10.23 8.24 -5.36
C GLN A 192 -10.58 8.85 -6.73
N GLY A 193 -10.28 10.14 -6.94
CA GLY A 193 -10.67 10.85 -8.17
C GLY A 193 -9.93 10.40 -9.43
N SER A 194 -8.72 9.83 -9.28
CA SER A 194 -7.86 9.46 -10.42
C SER A 194 -7.57 7.97 -10.54
N GLN A 195 -7.85 7.19 -9.49
CA GLN A 195 -7.34 5.84 -9.27
C GLN A 195 -5.80 5.76 -9.19
N PHE A 196 -5.09 6.87 -8.95
CA PHE A 196 -3.64 6.85 -8.82
C PHE A 196 -3.23 6.12 -7.55
N ILE A 197 -2.41 5.09 -7.69
CA ILE A 197 -1.91 4.30 -6.57
C ILE A 197 -0.72 5.04 -5.96
N MET A 198 -0.93 5.71 -4.82
CA MET A 198 0.09 6.48 -4.11
C MET A 198 1.23 5.55 -3.68
N ALA A 199 0.89 4.45 -3.01
CA ALA A 199 1.83 3.42 -2.58
C ALA A 199 1.18 2.04 -2.66
N ALA A 200 1.98 1.03 -3.01
CA ALA A 200 1.61 -0.38 -2.95
C ALA A 200 2.80 -1.14 -2.34
N THR A 201 2.70 -1.54 -1.08
CA THR A 201 3.82 -2.11 -0.31
C THR A 201 3.47 -3.50 0.19
N VAL A 202 4.51 -4.31 0.46
CA VAL A 202 4.38 -5.65 1.01
C VAL A 202 5.23 -5.77 2.27
N ASP A 203 4.71 -6.43 3.29
CA ASP A 203 5.31 -6.59 4.63
C ASP A 203 6.48 -7.59 4.68
N TYR A 204 7.35 -7.55 3.66
CA TYR A 204 8.46 -8.48 3.50
C TYR A 204 9.78 -7.75 3.27
N ASP A 205 10.78 -8.09 4.08
CA ASP A 205 12.16 -7.67 3.94
C ASP A 205 13.03 -8.84 3.46
N PRO A 206 13.48 -8.86 2.19
CA PRO A 206 14.30 -9.95 1.67
C PRO A 206 15.73 -9.98 2.23
N SER A 207 16.19 -8.93 2.91
CA SER A 207 17.60 -8.75 3.28
C SER A 207 18.02 -9.40 4.60
N VAL A 208 17.07 -9.76 5.46
CA VAL A 208 17.33 -10.29 6.81
C VAL A 208 16.55 -11.58 7.02
N SER A 209 17.18 -12.66 7.48
CA SER A 209 16.50 -13.93 7.77
C SER A 209 15.91 -13.96 9.20
N PRO A 210 14.84 -14.73 9.46
CA PRO A 210 14.21 -14.75 10.79
C PRO A 210 15.13 -15.35 11.85
N LYS A 211 16.03 -16.28 11.46
CA LYS A 211 17.07 -16.83 12.33
C LYS A 211 18.04 -15.76 12.81
N ARG A 212 18.51 -14.92 11.89
CA ARG A 212 19.39 -13.80 12.23
C ARG A 212 18.70 -12.81 13.17
N VAL A 213 17.42 -12.49 12.93
CA VAL A 213 16.64 -11.64 13.85
C VAL A 213 16.56 -12.27 15.24
N ASP A 214 16.31 -13.58 15.32
CA ASP A 214 16.23 -14.31 16.59
C ASP A 214 17.57 -14.28 17.36
N GLU A 215 18.68 -14.53 16.67
CA GLU A 215 20.04 -14.44 17.24
C GLU A 215 20.35 -13.03 17.75
N GLU A 216 20.05 -11.99 16.95
CA GLU A 216 20.25 -10.59 17.32
C GLU A 216 19.39 -10.21 18.55
N MET A 217 18.16 -10.72 18.64
CA MET A 217 17.25 -10.49 19.77
C MET A 217 17.69 -11.20 21.06
N ILE A 218 18.31 -12.38 20.97
CA ILE A 218 18.92 -13.06 22.12
C ILE A 218 20.09 -12.23 22.64
N GLN A 219 20.99 -11.81 21.74
CA GLN A 219 22.19 -11.05 22.09
C GLN A 219 21.86 -9.69 22.71
N SER A 220 20.81 -9.02 22.24
CA SER A 220 20.35 -7.73 22.78
C SER A 220 19.48 -7.84 24.04
N GLY A 221 19.04 -9.04 24.41
CA GLY A 221 18.06 -9.23 25.49
C GLY A 221 16.66 -8.75 25.15
N ASP A 222 16.33 -8.54 23.87
CA ASP A 222 15.04 -7.97 23.42
C ASP A 222 13.83 -8.77 23.90
N PHE A 223 13.97 -10.09 24.08
CA PHE A 223 12.86 -10.93 24.57
C PHE A 223 12.42 -10.59 26.00
N ALA A 224 13.30 -10.00 26.82
CA ALA A 224 12.96 -9.53 28.16
C ALA A 224 12.27 -8.14 28.14
N LEU A 225 12.27 -7.46 27.00
CA LEU A 225 11.73 -6.11 26.85
C LEU A 225 10.33 -6.13 26.21
N PRO A 226 9.45 -5.19 26.61
CA PRO A 226 8.21 -4.92 25.88
C PRO A 226 8.50 -4.59 24.43
N ARG A 227 7.60 -4.97 23.51
CA ARG A 227 7.83 -4.83 22.06
C ARG A 227 8.23 -3.42 21.64
N SER A 228 7.63 -2.40 22.23
CA SER A 228 7.91 -1.00 21.95
C SER A 228 9.34 -0.54 22.32
N MET A 229 10.04 -1.31 23.15
CA MET A 229 11.37 -0.99 23.67
C MET A 229 12.48 -1.88 23.11
N ARG A 230 12.14 -2.83 22.23
CA ARG A 230 13.12 -3.73 21.61
C ARG A 230 13.93 -2.99 20.55
N ARG A 231 15.20 -3.36 20.45
CA ARG A 231 16.05 -3.00 19.33
C ARG A 231 15.53 -3.61 18.03
N GLN A 232 15.16 -4.90 18.05
CA GLN A 232 14.58 -5.62 16.93
C GLN A 232 13.04 -5.70 17.01
N ALA A 233 12.39 -4.55 17.14
CA ALA A 233 10.92 -4.48 17.16
C ALA A 233 10.28 -4.61 15.77
N ARG A 234 11.05 -4.34 14.70
CA ARG A 234 10.56 -4.24 13.32
C ARG A 234 10.14 -5.56 12.68
N LEU A 235 10.99 -6.58 12.82
CA LEU A 235 10.83 -7.86 12.13
C LEU A 235 10.32 -8.94 13.09
N TRP A 236 9.66 -9.94 12.53
CA TRP A 236 9.34 -11.16 13.25
C TRP A 236 10.61 -12.00 13.44
N SER A 237 10.90 -12.38 14.69
CA SER A 237 11.92 -13.38 15.00
C SER A 237 11.42 -14.77 14.60
N ALA A 238 12.34 -15.74 14.47
CA ALA A 238 11.98 -17.12 14.18
C ALA A 238 10.93 -17.68 15.16
N ARG A 239 11.21 -17.61 16.46
CA ARG A 239 10.33 -18.20 17.50
C ARG A 239 8.97 -17.49 17.60
N GLU A 240 8.96 -16.16 17.46
CA GLU A 240 7.72 -15.40 17.55
C GLU A 240 6.85 -15.59 16.32
N TYR A 241 7.46 -15.77 15.15
CA TYR A 241 6.73 -16.05 13.92
C TYR A 241 6.02 -17.41 13.98
N GLU A 242 6.73 -18.43 14.46
CA GLU A 242 6.16 -19.77 14.67
C GLU A 242 4.99 -19.72 15.67
N ALA A 243 5.17 -19.05 16.81
CA ALA A 243 4.12 -18.83 17.80
C ALA A 243 2.94 -18.00 17.25
N GLY A 244 3.21 -17.02 16.38
CA GLY A 244 2.19 -16.20 15.73
C GLY A 244 1.37 -16.98 14.71
N LEU A 245 2.00 -17.83 13.90
CA LEU A 245 1.30 -18.72 12.97
C LEU A 245 0.38 -19.71 13.70
N LEU A 246 0.84 -20.27 14.82
CA LEU A 246 0.04 -21.12 15.71
C LEU A 246 -1.21 -20.41 16.23
N ARG A 247 -1.08 -19.13 16.61
CA ARG A 247 -2.21 -18.32 17.12
C ARG A 247 -3.19 -17.92 16.01
N MET A 248 -2.69 -17.47 14.86
CA MET A 248 -3.52 -16.89 13.79
C MET A 248 -4.26 -17.90 12.93
N ASN A 249 -3.81 -19.16 12.87
CA ASN A 249 -4.27 -20.11 11.86
C ASN A 249 -4.61 -21.52 12.42
N ARG A 250 -5.26 -21.61 13.60
CA ARG A 250 -5.76 -22.90 14.14
C ARG A 250 -6.72 -23.65 13.18
N ALA A 251 -7.38 -22.94 12.27
CA ALA A 251 -8.27 -23.51 11.25
C ALA A 251 -7.54 -24.03 9.98
N ILE A 252 -6.26 -23.67 9.77
CA ILE A 252 -5.48 -24.00 8.56
C ILE A 252 -4.30 -24.94 8.87
N PHE A 253 -3.78 -24.93 10.10
CA PHE A 253 -2.66 -25.78 10.54
C PHE A 253 -3.03 -26.53 11.83
N SER A 254 -2.95 -27.87 11.82
CA SER A 254 -3.09 -28.70 13.04
C SER A 254 -1.80 -28.76 13.86
N GLU A 255 -1.87 -29.16 15.14
CA GLU A 255 -0.69 -29.38 15.99
C GLU A 255 0.26 -30.44 15.39
N ASP A 256 -0.28 -31.52 14.81
CA ASP A 256 0.50 -32.51 14.06
C ASP A 256 1.16 -31.91 12.81
N ASP A 257 0.45 -31.01 12.13
CA ASP A 257 0.99 -30.26 10.99
C ASP A 257 2.10 -29.31 11.39
N LEU A 258 2.26 -29.00 12.69
CA LEU A 258 3.29 -28.16 13.29
C LEU A 258 4.47 -28.98 13.84
N ALA A 259 4.20 -30.07 14.55
CA ALA A 259 5.18 -30.98 15.15
C ALA A 259 6.13 -31.63 14.13
N VAL A 260 5.63 -32.05 12.96
CA VAL A 260 6.44 -32.70 11.91
C VAL A 260 7.41 -31.73 11.20
N GLY A 261 7.18 -30.42 11.30
CA GLY A 261 7.96 -29.40 10.58
C GLY A 261 8.69 -28.39 11.47
N GLY A 262 8.89 -28.71 12.76
CA GLY A 262 9.57 -27.83 13.73
C GLY A 262 11.03 -27.48 13.38
N GLN A 263 11.64 -28.08 12.35
CA GLN A 263 13.02 -27.77 11.98
C GLN A 263 13.20 -26.83 10.78
N TRP A 264 12.17 -26.55 9.96
CA TRP A 264 12.39 -25.85 8.66
C TRP A 264 11.24 -24.99 8.10
N ARG A 265 10.40 -24.31 8.92
CA ARG A 265 9.24 -23.53 8.41
C ARG A 265 9.51 -22.10 7.95
N LEU A 266 10.61 -21.54 8.40
CA LEU A 266 10.94 -20.15 8.14
C LEU A 266 11.74 -20.01 6.85
N PRO A 267 11.64 -18.86 6.18
CA PRO A 267 12.58 -18.48 5.14
C PRO A 267 14.02 -18.84 5.48
N GLY A 268 14.72 -19.48 4.53
CA GLY A 268 16.19 -19.47 4.55
C GLY A 268 16.73 -18.04 4.41
N THR A 269 15.98 -17.16 3.71
CA THR A 269 16.30 -15.75 3.46
C THR A 269 15.05 -14.87 3.52
N GLY A 270 15.15 -13.68 4.14
CA GLY A 270 14.08 -12.69 4.23
C GLY A 270 13.09 -12.88 5.38
N SER A 271 12.53 -11.81 5.93
CA SER A 271 11.68 -11.80 7.13
C SER A 271 10.43 -10.95 6.92
N ARG A 272 9.34 -11.31 7.59
CA ARG A 272 8.15 -10.45 7.62
C ARG A 272 8.35 -9.29 8.58
N VAL A 273 7.81 -8.15 8.19
CA VAL A 273 7.68 -6.95 9.02
C VAL A 273 6.44 -7.13 9.90
N ARG A 274 6.46 -6.62 11.12
CA ARG A 274 5.26 -6.64 11.96
C ARG A 274 4.18 -5.74 11.37
N THR A 275 2.93 -6.19 11.42
CA THR A 275 1.79 -5.53 10.76
C THR A 275 1.61 -4.09 11.21
N ASP A 276 1.68 -3.83 12.51
CA ASP A 276 1.54 -2.49 13.07
C ASP A 276 2.67 -1.54 12.63
N ILE A 277 3.92 -2.01 12.69
CA ILE A 277 5.09 -1.28 12.18
C ILE A 277 4.96 -0.98 10.69
N PHE A 278 4.51 -1.98 9.91
CA PHE A 278 4.31 -1.88 8.48
C PHE A 278 3.22 -0.87 8.10
N MET A 279 2.07 -0.87 8.79
CA MET A 279 0.99 0.10 8.59
C MET A 279 1.46 1.54 8.85
N HIS A 280 2.16 1.78 9.96
CA HIS A 280 2.71 3.12 10.27
C HIS A 280 3.71 3.57 9.20
N ALA A 281 4.63 2.68 8.81
CA ALA A 281 5.62 2.99 7.78
C ALA A 281 5.00 3.25 6.41
N HIS A 282 3.93 2.53 6.03
CA HIS A 282 3.16 2.80 4.82
C HIS A 282 2.54 4.20 4.87
N MET A 283 1.86 4.55 5.97
CA MET A 283 1.24 5.87 6.09
C MET A 283 2.29 7.00 6.16
N MET A 284 3.46 6.77 6.74
CA MET A 284 4.58 7.73 6.65
C MET A 284 5.07 7.91 5.22
N LEU A 285 5.11 6.84 4.41
CA LEU A 285 5.42 6.94 2.99
C LEU A 285 4.36 7.76 2.25
N VAL A 286 3.08 7.49 2.49
CA VAL A 286 1.96 8.25 1.90
C VAL A 286 2.05 9.73 2.28
N LYS A 287 2.23 10.06 3.56
CA LYS A 287 2.41 11.44 4.02
C LYS A 287 3.58 12.13 3.31
N LYS A 288 4.70 11.43 3.16
CA LYS A 288 5.87 11.97 2.43
C LYS A 288 5.57 12.25 0.96
N LEU A 289 4.79 11.39 0.31
CA LEU A 289 4.42 11.50 -1.11
C LEU A 289 3.37 12.58 -1.36
N LEU A 290 2.42 12.73 -0.43
CA LEU A 290 1.37 13.77 -0.46
C LEU A 290 1.96 15.17 -0.28
N GLY A 291 3.01 15.30 0.55
CA GLY A 291 3.58 16.60 0.89
C GLY A 291 2.73 17.34 1.93
N GLN A 292 2.92 18.66 2.04
CA GLN A 292 2.26 19.50 3.05
C GLN A 292 1.37 20.59 2.44
N ASP A 293 1.40 20.81 1.11
CA ASP A 293 0.75 21.95 0.46
C ASP A 293 -0.72 21.70 0.09
N PHE A 294 -1.34 20.63 0.58
CA PHE A 294 -2.77 20.34 0.37
C PHE A 294 -3.65 21.18 1.31
N GLU A 295 -4.87 21.49 0.91
CA GLU A 295 -5.81 22.27 1.73
C GLU A 295 -6.40 21.39 2.84
N ARG A 296 -7.06 20.29 2.45
CA ARG A 296 -7.64 19.28 3.34
C ARG A 296 -7.42 17.89 2.74
N ALA A 297 -7.32 16.82 3.50
CA ALA A 297 -7.24 15.47 2.95
C ALA A 297 -8.16 14.52 3.71
N LEU A 298 -8.89 13.68 2.98
CA LEU A 298 -9.73 12.63 3.54
C LEU A 298 -9.05 11.27 3.35
N PHE A 299 -8.84 10.54 4.43
CA PHE A 299 -8.40 9.15 4.41
C PHE A 299 -9.57 8.22 4.76
N CYS A 300 -10.03 7.46 3.78
CA CYS A 300 -11.00 6.39 3.92
C CYS A 300 -10.25 5.07 4.15
N LEU A 301 -10.50 4.42 5.28
CA LEU A 301 -9.79 3.22 5.72
C LEU A 301 -10.78 2.07 5.86
N ASP A 302 -10.42 0.84 5.45
CA ASP A 302 -11.20 -0.34 5.89
C ASP A 302 -11.14 -0.39 7.42
N ALA A 303 -12.18 -0.94 8.06
CA ALA A 303 -12.25 -1.09 9.52
C ALA A 303 -11.29 -2.18 10.05
N GLU A 304 -10.06 -2.23 9.53
CA GLU A 304 -8.97 -3.10 9.94
C GLU A 304 -8.33 -2.58 11.22
N ALA A 305 -8.07 -3.49 12.16
CA ALA A 305 -7.50 -3.16 13.45
C ALA A 305 -6.14 -2.45 13.32
N GLY A 306 -6.07 -1.20 13.76
CA GLY A 306 -4.84 -0.43 13.88
C GLY A 306 -4.52 0.51 12.71
N LEU A 307 -5.22 0.42 11.57
CA LEU A 307 -4.95 1.29 10.42
C LEU A 307 -5.37 2.75 10.69
N ALA A 308 -6.54 2.97 11.29
CA ALA A 308 -6.96 4.30 11.70
C ALA A 308 -6.07 4.90 12.79
N ALA A 309 -5.62 4.08 13.75
CA ALA A 309 -4.68 4.51 14.78
C ALA A 309 -3.32 4.91 14.16
N ALA A 310 -2.79 4.11 13.22
CA ALA A 310 -1.57 4.43 12.50
C ALA A 310 -1.71 5.74 11.71
N THR A 311 -2.81 5.91 10.97
CA THR A 311 -3.07 7.12 10.19
C THR A 311 -3.20 8.35 11.10
N SER A 312 -3.95 8.24 12.19
CA SER A 312 -4.12 9.31 13.17
C SER A 312 -2.79 9.71 13.81
N ALA A 313 -1.93 8.74 14.14
CA ALA A 313 -0.61 9.02 14.72
C ALA A 313 0.32 9.72 13.71
N ILE A 314 0.32 9.30 12.44
CA ILE A 314 1.20 9.89 11.42
C ILE A 314 0.74 11.29 10.99
N PHE A 315 -0.57 11.54 10.93
CA PHE A 315 -1.16 12.82 10.54
C PHE A 315 -1.61 13.67 11.73
N GLN A 316 -1.12 13.39 12.94
CA GLN A 316 -1.56 14.09 14.16
C GLN A 316 -1.50 15.63 14.06
N PRO A 317 -0.43 16.26 13.51
CA PRO A 317 -0.41 17.71 13.36
C PRO A 317 -1.53 18.22 12.44
N GLU A 318 -1.72 17.58 11.29
CA GLU A 318 -2.72 18.01 10.31
C GLU A 318 -4.15 17.72 10.78
N VAL A 319 -4.36 16.68 11.59
CA VAL A 319 -5.63 16.43 12.29
C VAL A 319 -5.90 17.54 13.30
N ALA A 320 -4.90 17.94 14.10
CA ALA A 320 -5.05 19.04 15.05
C ALA A 320 -5.34 20.39 14.36
N GLU A 321 -4.78 20.59 13.16
CA GLU A 321 -5.03 21.75 12.29
C GLU A 321 -6.36 21.65 11.51
N ARG A 322 -7.15 20.57 11.65
CA ARG A 322 -8.39 20.31 10.89
C ARG A 322 -8.21 20.21 9.37
N ARG A 323 -7.02 19.79 8.96
CA ARG A 323 -6.66 19.60 7.55
C ARG A 323 -6.73 18.14 7.14
N VAL A 324 -6.89 17.20 8.08
CA VAL A 324 -7.00 15.77 7.77
C VAL A 324 -8.21 15.17 8.46
N ASP A 325 -9.06 14.54 7.64
CA ASP A 325 -10.18 13.74 8.07
C ASP A 325 -9.89 12.25 7.90
N ILE A 326 -10.27 11.44 8.89
CA ILE A 326 -10.07 9.98 8.86
C ILE A 326 -11.41 9.29 9.04
N ALA A 327 -11.89 8.66 7.98
CA ALA A 327 -13.13 7.90 7.95
C ALA A 327 -12.83 6.39 7.89
N GLU A 328 -13.25 5.64 8.89
CA GLU A 328 -13.30 4.18 8.79
C GLU A 328 -14.61 3.76 8.14
N VAL A 329 -14.50 2.97 7.08
CA VAL A 329 -15.63 2.50 6.29
C VAL A 329 -15.76 1.00 6.46
N SER A 330 -16.96 0.55 6.76
CA SER A 330 -17.32 -0.86 6.81
C SER A 330 -18.60 -1.08 6.00
N PHE A 331 -18.77 -2.27 5.43
CA PHE A 331 -19.93 -2.63 4.62
C PHE A 331 -20.10 -4.16 4.61
N THR A 332 -21.27 -4.63 4.21
CA THR A 332 -21.54 -6.08 4.22
C THR A 332 -20.85 -6.77 3.03
N LYS A 333 -19.89 -7.65 3.34
CA LYS A 333 -19.13 -8.44 2.37
C LYS A 333 -19.87 -9.76 2.06
N GLY A 334 -19.66 -10.33 0.87
CA GLY A 334 -20.16 -11.67 0.52
C GLY A 334 -21.59 -11.77 -0.03
N MET A 335 -22.26 -10.65 -0.32
CA MET A 335 -23.57 -10.65 -0.97
C MET A 335 -23.52 -11.12 -2.43
N THR A 336 -24.61 -11.74 -2.91
CA THR A 336 -24.82 -12.07 -4.33
C THR A 336 -24.97 -10.80 -5.16
N ASN A 337 -24.77 -10.92 -6.48
CA ASN A 337 -24.93 -9.75 -7.37
C ASN A 337 -26.36 -9.20 -7.37
N ASP A 338 -27.38 -10.07 -7.23
CA ASP A 338 -28.79 -9.67 -7.23
C ASP A 338 -29.13 -8.87 -5.97
N LEU A 339 -28.73 -9.36 -4.79
CA LEU A 339 -28.87 -8.60 -3.53
C LEU A 339 -28.14 -7.26 -3.60
N ARG A 340 -26.93 -7.21 -4.18
CA ARG A 340 -26.20 -5.94 -4.34
C ARG A 340 -26.91 -4.96 -5.28
N ASN A 341 -27.62 -5.45 -6.30
CA ASN A 341 -28.43 -4.61 -7.17
C ASN A 341 -29.65 -4.08 -6.41
N GLU A 342 -30.33 -4.92 -5.64
CA GLU A 342 -31.47 -4.55 -4.78
C GLU A 342 -31.08 -3.45 -3.78
N TYR A 343 -29.94 -3.57 -3.10
CA TYR A 343 -29.42 -2.51 -2.22
C TYR A 343 -29.14 -1.22 -2.98
N ALA A 344 -28.61 -1.29 -4.20
CA ALA A 344 -28.39 -0.10 -5.02
C ALA A 344 -29.71 0.57 -5.44
N ASP A 345 -30.76 -0.21 -5.73
CA ASP A 345 -32.12 0.29 -6.00
C ASP A 345 -32.71 0.94 -4.74
N ARG A 346 -32.57 0.30 -3.58
CA ARG A 346 -32.98 0.86 -2.29
C ARG A 346 -32.29 2.19 -2.02
N GLY A 347 -30.98 2.29 -2.24
CA GLY A 347 -30.22 3.52 -2.07
C GLY A 347 -30.70 4.65 -3.01
N ARG A 348 -31.03 4.33 -4.27
CA ARG A 348 -31.62 5.29 -5.22
C ARG A 348 -33.01 5.75 -4.79
N LYS A 349 -33.84 4.83 -4.28
CA LYS A 349 -35.19 5.13 -3.79
C LYS A 349 -35.13 6.08 -2.60
N VAL A 350 -34.34 5.74 -1.57
CA VAL A 350 -34.16 6.57 -0.37
C VAL A 350 -33.60 7.95 -0.71
N ARG A 351 -32.66 8.04 -1.66
CA ARG A 351 -32.16 9.34 -2.14
C ARG A 351 -33.27 10.21 -2.71
N ARG A 352 -34.16 9.63 -3.52
CA ARG A 352 -35.25 10.37 -4.15
C ARG A 352 -36.25 10.88 -3.13
N GLU A 353 -36.65 10.02 -2.19
CA GLU A 353 -37.60 10.35 -1.12
C GLU A 353 -37.06 11.50 -0.24
N LEU A 354 -35.79 11.40 0.20
CA LEU A 354 -35.18 12.47 1.01
C LEU A 354 -34.97 13.77 0.21
N LEU A 355 -34.70 13.67 -1.10
CA LEU A 355 -34.56 14.86 -1.95
C LEU A 355 -35.90 15.60 -2.12
N GLU A 356 -37.00 14.86 -2.24
CA GLU A 356 -38.35 15.44 -2.28
C GLU A 356 -38.70 16.11 -0.94
N GLU A 357 -38.40 15.45 0.18
CA GLU A 357 -38.63 15.97 1.54
C GLU A 357 -37.84 17.26 1.84
N HIS A 358 -36.56 17.31 1.46
CA HIS A 358 -35.67 18.44 1.76
C HIS A 358 -35.44 19.39 0.57
N GLN A 359 -36.30 19.35 -0.46
CA GLN A 359 -36.06 20.04 -1.73
C GLN A 359 -35.75 21.54 -1.57
N ALA A 360 -36.49 22.24 -0.71
CA ALA A 360 -36.31 23.67 -0.47
C ALA A 360 -34.94 23.99 0.17
N ALA A 361 -34.57 23.25 1.22
CA ALA A 361 -33.28 23.40 1.90
C ALA A 361 -32.10 23.04 0.98
N VAL A 362 -32.26 22.01 0.15
CA VAL A 362 -31.26 21.61 -0.86
C VAL A 362 -31.06 22.72 -1.89
N ALA A 363 -32.14 23.22 -2.49
CA ALA A 363 -32.07 24.27 -3.52
C ALA A 363 -31.39 25.54 -2.99
N ASP A 364 -31.75 25.95 -1.78
CA ASP A 364 -31.15 27.11 -1.12
C ASP A 364 -29.67 26.90 -0.77
N THR A 365 -29.30 25.72 -0.26
CA THR A 365 -27.89 25.39 0.04
C THR A 365 -27.03 25.35 -1.21
N VAL A 366 -27.53 24.75 -2.30
CA VAL A 366 -26.84 24.73 -3.60
C VAL A 366 -26.65 26.16 -4.13
N ALA A 367 -27.69 27.01 -4.05
CA ALA A 367 -27.62 28.39 -4.52
C ALA A 367 -26.63 29.25 -3.70
N ARG A 368 -26.57 29.05 -2.38
CA ARG A 368 -25.70 29.82 -1.47
C ARG A 368 -24.24 29.38 -1.49
N HIS A 369 -23.97 28.09 -1.68
CA HIS A 369 -22.63 27.51 -1.49
C HIS A 369 -22.01 26.87 -2.74
N ASP A 370 -22.74 26.76 -3.85
CA ASP A 370 -22.28 26.11 -5.10
C ASP A 370 -21.72 24.70 -4.88
N VAL A 371 -22.48 23.88 -4.14
CA VAL A 371 -22.12 22.50 -3.78
C VAL A 371 -22.92 21.47 -4.57
N PRO A 372 -22.43 20.22 -4.72
CA PRO A 372 -23.22 19.14 -5.31
C PRO A 372 -24.53 18.89 -4.56
N GLU A 373 -25.61 18.59 -5.31
CA GLU A 373 -26.94 18.30 -4.75
C GLU A 373 -26.91 17.23 -3.65
N LEU A 374 -26.12 16.16 -3.84
CA LEU A 374 -26.00 15.10 -2.84
C LEU A 374 -25.39 15.61 -1.53
N GLN A 375 -24.43 16.53 -1.59
CA GLN A 375 -23.83 17.13 -0.40
C GLN A 375 -24.85 18.01 0.32
N ALA A 376 -25.58 18.86 -0.40
CA ALA A 376 -26.64 19.69 0.16
C ALA A 376 -27.75 18.84 0.80
N LEU A 377 -28.16 17.75 0.14
CA LEU A 377 -29.13 16.79 0.68
C LEU A 377 -28.63 16.15 1.98
N VAL A 378 -27.39 15.66 1.99
CA VAL A 378 -26.80 15.06 3.19
C VAL A 378 -26.71 16.08 4.32
N ALA A 379 -26.36 17.33 4.03
CA ALA A 379 -26.29 18.39 5.04
C ALA A 379 -27.67 18.61 5.70
N ALA A 380 -28.73 18.76 4.90
CA ALA A 380 -30.10 18.93 5.40
C ALA A 380 -30.56 17.73 6.24
N VAL A 381 -30.30 16.50 5.78
CA VAL A 381 -30.65 15.27 6.51
C VAL A 381 -29.88 15.14 7.83
N LEU A 382 -28.62 15.58 7.87
CA LEU A 382 -27.84 15.56 9.10
C LEU A 382 -28.32 16.63 10.09
N GLU A 383 -28.67 17.81 9.61
CA GLU A 383 -29.21 18.89 10.45
C GLU A 383 -30.55 18.49 11.07
N ASP A 384 -31.45 17.89 10.29
CA ASP A 384 -32.73 17.36 10.79
C ASP A 384 -32.54 16.28 11.87
N ARG A 385 -31.60 15.35 11.65
CA ARG A 385 -31.42 14.19 12.56
C ARG A 385 -30.53 14.44 13.76
N LEU A 386 -29.55 15.32 13.62
CA LEU A 386 -28.46 15.50 14.59
C LEU A 386 -28.33 16.96 15.04
N GLY A 387 -29.21 17.86 14.59
CA GLY A 387 -29.18 19.29 14.92
C GLY A 387 -29.45 19.60 16.39
N GLU A 388 -30.20 18.74 17.08
CA GLU A 388 -30.47 18.89 18.52
C GLU A 388 -29.31 18.40 19.41
N LEU A 389 -28.39 17.60 18.86
CA LEU A 389 -27.23 17.15 19.62
C LEU A 389 -26.22 18.29 19.74
N ASP A 390 -25.66 18.44 20.93
CA ASP A 390 -24.50 19.30 21.07
C ASP A 390 -23.33 18.75 20.22
N PRO A 391 -22.41 19.62 19.76
CA PRO A 391 -21.31 19.22 18.89
C PRO A 391 -20.48 18.04 19.44
N ALA A 392 -20.18 18.02 20.74
CA ALA A 392 -19.33 16.99 21.34
C ALA A 392 -20.05 15.63 21.37
N ALA A 393 -21.34 15.61 21.71
CA ALA A 393 -22.17 14.42 21.66
C ALA A 393 -22.28 13.85 20.23
N ARG A 394 -22.46 14.72 19.24
CA ARG A 394 -22.45 14.33 17.82
C ARG A 394 -21.10 13.73 17.42
N GLY A 395 -19.99 14.35 17.82
CA GLY A 395 -18.64 13.84 17.56
C GLY A 395 -18.41 12.44 18.17
N ASP A 396 -18.80 12.24 19.42
CA ASP A 396 -18.67 10.93 20.09
C ASP A 396 -19.50 9.84 19.40
N LEU A 397 -20.74 10.17 19.00
CA LEU A 397 -21.61 9.28 18.23
C LEU A 397 -20.97 8.87 16.90
N LEU A 398 -20.46 9.83 16.12
CA LEU A 398 -19.82 9.55 14.84
C LEU A 398 -18.51 8.76 14.98
N MET A 399 -17.78 8.96 16.07
CA MET A 399 -16.53 8.23 16.35
C MET A 399 -16.76 6.80 16.81
N ARG A 400 -17.75 6.57 17.68
CA ARG A 400 -17.99 5.26 18.32
C ARG A 400 -18.94 4.38 17.53
N GLU A 401 -20.11 4.92 17.22
CA GLU A 401 -21.19 4.18 16.55
C GLU A 401 -21.03 4.28 15.04
N GLY A 402 -20.79 5.50 14.55
CA GLY A 402 -20.73 5.84 13.13
C GLY A 402 -22.10 6.05 12.51
N LEU A 403 -22.10 6.61 11.31
CA LEU A 403 -23.30 6.85 10.53
C LEU A 403 -23.57 5.69 9.57
N ARG A 404 -24.76 5.10 9.64
CA ARG A 404 -25.24 4.19 8.60
C ARG A 404 -25.59 4.99 7.35
N TRP A 405 -24.85 4.76 6.28
CA TRP A 405 -25.00 5.49 5.02
C TRP A 405 -26.24 5.00 4.26
N PRO A 406 -27.26 5.86 4.06
CA PRO A 406 -28.55 5.45 3.48
C PRO A 406 -28.47 5.23 1.96
N PHE A 407 -27.54 5.90 1.27
CA PHE A 407 -27.42 5.85 -0.18
C PHE A 407 -26.52 4.70 -0.61
N HIS A 408 -27.00 3.48 -0.36
CA HIS A 408 -26.29 2.26 -0.71
C HIS A 408 -25.90 2.21 -2.19
N THR A 409 -24.74 1.64 -2.45
CA THR A 409 -24.27 1.37 -3.81
C THR A 409 -24.10 -0.14 -3.98
N LYS A 410 -24.00 -0.59 -5.24
CA LYS A 410 -23.62 -1.98 -5.51
C LYS A 410 -22.27 -2.31 -4.88
N ALA A 411 -21.33 -1.36 -4.90
CA ALA A 411 -19.99 -1.54 -4.37
C ALA A 411 -19.99 -1.77 -2.85
N GLU A 412 -20.71 -0.92 -2.11
CA GLU A 412 -20.68 -0.80 -0.66
C GLU A 412 -22.11 -0.86 -0.08
N PRO A 413 -22.75 -2.05 -0.03
CA PRO A 413 -24.06 -2.23 0.57
C PRO A 413 -23.98 -2.14 2.10
N GLU A 414 -25.01 -1.58 2.75
CA GLU A 414 -25.05 -1.40 4.21
C GLU A 414 -23.83 -0.68 4.80
N LYS A 415 -23.26 0.25 4.01
CA LYS A 415 -22.09 1.03 4.40
C LYS A 415 -22.31 1.76 5.73
N THR A 416 -21.36 1.65 6.64
CA THR A 416 -21.26 2.44 7.88
C THR A 416 -19.95 3.20 7.89
N ILE A 417 -20.01 4.49 8.22
CA ILE A 417 -18.87 5.41 8.24
C ILE A 417 -18.64 5.89 9.68
N ARG A 418 -17.47 5.60 10.25
CA ARG A 418 -17.04 6.16 11.55
C ARG A 418 -15.99 7.24 11.32
N LEU A 419 -16.18 8.42 11.90
CA LEU A 419 -15.27 9.55 11.74
C LEU A 419 -14.35 9.64 12.95
N ARG A 420 -13.04 9.47 12.75
CA ARG A 420 -12.04 9.37 13.83
C ARG A 420 -11.45 10.71 14.28
N THR A 421 -11.67 11.77 13.51
CA THR A 421 -10.98 13.07 13.67
C THR A 421 -11.93 14.24 13.89
N ASP A 422 -13.25 14.05 13.75
CA ASP A 422 -14.25 15.07 14.03
C ASP A 422 -14.84 14.88 15.43
N LEU A 423 -14.48 15.75 16.36
CA LEU A 423 -15.04 15.80 17.72
C LEU A 423 -16.25 16.76 17.80
N GLY A 424 -16.94 16.97 16.68
CA GLY A 424 -18.06 17.90 16.57
C GLY A 424 -17.71 19.24 15.93
N GLN A 425 -16.52 19.39 15.38
CA GLN A 425 -15.98 20.68 14.95
C GLN A 425 -16.47 21.06 13.55
N HIS A 426 -16.92 20.09 12.75
CA HIS A 426 -17.49 20.35 11.44
C HIS A 426 -18.90 20.92 11.50
N GLY A 427 -19.18 21.89 10.64
CA GLY A 427 -20.56 22.23 10.28
C GLY A 427 -21.21 21.11 9.48
N PHE A 428 -22.54 21.08 9.39
CA PHE A 428 -23.25 20.02 8.66
C PHE A 428 -22.88 19.94 7.18
N LEU A 429 -22.59 21.08 6.53
CA LEU A 429 -22.15 21.11 5.14
C LEU A 429 -20.76 20.51 4.93
N GLU A 430 -19.83 20.72 5.86
CA GLU A 430 -18.49 20.12 5.81
C GLU A 430 -18.54 18.62 6.11
N LEU A 431 -19.32 18.24 7.13
CA LEU A 431 -19.53 16.84 7.48
C LEU A 431 -20.18 16.08 6.30
N ALA A 432 -21.11 16.71 5.61
CA ALA A 432 -21.73 16.16 4.41
C ALA A 432 -20.71 15.91 3.28
N ASP A 433 -19.75 16.82 3.06
CA ASP A 433 -18.67 16.62 2.06
C ASP A 433 -17.87 15.35 2.40
N VAL A 434 -17.41 15.24 3.65
CA VAL A 434 -16.63 14.10 4.14
C VAL A 434 -17.40 12.79 3.94
N LEU A 435 -18.67 12.74 4.36
CA LEU A 435 -19.48 11.53 4.29
C LEU A 435 -19.84 11.13 2.86
N CYS A 436 -20.13 12.10 1.98
CA CYS A 436 -20.39 11.84 0.56
C CYS A 436 -19.18 11.20 -0.14
N ARG A 437 -17.98 11.60 0.27
CA ARG A 437 -16.72 11.16 -0.34
C ARG A 437 -16.17 9.89 0.32
N ALA A 438 -16.61 9.56 1.53
CA ALA A 438 -16.14 8.41 2.30
C ALA A 438 -16.41 7.06 1.60
N SER A 439 -15.38 6.46 1.01
CA SER A 439 -15.46 5.21 0.27
C SER A 439 -14.12 4.47 0.25
N ILE A 440 -14.16 3.15 0.43
CA ILE A 440 -13.01 2.25 0.24
C ILE A 440 -13.05 1.54 -1.11
N HIS A 441 -14.10 1.75 -1.90
CA HIS A 441 -14.24 1.21 -3.24
C HIS A 441 -13.00 1.41 -4.15
N PRO A 442 -12.30 2.56 -4.13
CA PRO A 442 -11.10 2.75 -4.98
C PRO A 442 -9.99 1.72 -4.73
N VAL A 443 -9.68 1.42 -3.46
CA VAL A 443 -8.64 0.43 -3.14
C VAL A 443 -9.12 -1.00 -3.38
N ASP A 444 -10.40 -1.27 -3.13
CA ASP A 444 -11.04 -2.54 -3.49
C ASP A 444 -11.00 -2.80 -5.00
N ALA A 445 -11.24 -1.78 -5.81
CA ALA A 445 -11.14 -1.83 -7.26
C ALA A 445 -9.70 -2.15 -7.70
N TYR A 446 -8.69 -1.50 -7.08
CA TYR A 446 -7.29 -1.80 -7.33
C TYR A 446 -6.92 -3.24 -6.93
N PHE A 447 -7.36 -3.74 -5.79
CA PHE A 447 -7.07 -5.12 -5.41
C PHE A 447 -7.77 -6.15 -6.30
N ASN A 448 -9.00 -5.89 -6.74
CA ASN A 448 -9.67 -6.71 -7.74
C ASN A 448 -8.94 -6.68 -9.09
N PHE A 449 -8.45 -5.51 -9.50
CA PHE A 449 -7.58 -5.36 -10.67
C PHE A 449 -6.30 -6.19 -10.49
N ALA A 450 -5.64 -6.10 -9.34
CA ALA A 450 -4.41 -6.80 -9.04
C ALA A 450 -4.59 -8.33 -9.12
N ARG A 451 -5.67 -8.86 -8.54
CA ARG A 451 -6.05 -10.30 -8.63
C ARG A 451 -6.31 -10.76 -10.06
N ARG A 452 -6.87 -9.89 -10.91
CA ARG A 452 -7.14 -10.19 -12.32
C ARG A 452 -5.91 -10.08 -13.21
N ARG A 453 -4.83 -9.47 -12.73
CA ARG A 453 -3.63 -9.12 -13.52
C ARG A 453 -2.39 -9.90 -13.11
N VAL A 454 -2.28 -10.29 -11.85
CA VAL A 454 -1.13 -11.01 -11.30
C VAL A 454 -1.59 -12.33 -10.72
N ALA A 455 -1.19 -13.43 -11.35
CA ALA A 455 -1.61 -14.78 -10.95
C ALA A 455 -1.26 -15.10 -9.48
N GLY A 456 -0.11 -14.60 -8.99
CA GLY A 456 0.30 -14.78 -7.59
C GLY A 456 -0.54 -14.02 -6.57
N PHE A 457 -1.36 -13.04 -6.99
CA PHE A 457 -2.16 -12.22 -6.07
C PHE A 457 -3.60 -12.73 -5.94
N GLU A 458 -3.96 -13.83 -6.59
CA GLU A 458 -5.27 -14.46 -6.42
C GLU A 458 -5.49 -14.91 -4.98
N ARG A 459 -6.76 -14.93 -4.55
CA ARG A 459 -7.15 -15.55 -3.29
C ARG A 459 -7.10 -17.07 -3.43
N GLY A 460 -6.74 -17.74 -2.33
CA GLY A 460 -6.75 -19.19 -2.22
C GLY A 460 -8.06 -19.79 -2.70
N ILE A 461 -8.00 -20.71 -3.66
CA ILE A 461 -9.16 -21.54 -3.96
C ILE A 461 -9.19 -22.65 -2.89
N PRO A 462 -10.23 -22.71 -2.04
CA PRO A 462 -10.39 -23.84 -1.13
C PRO A 462 -10.61 -25.10 -1.96
N THR A 463 -9.69 -26.07 -1.89
CA THR A 463 -9.88 -27.35 -2.59
C THR A 463 -10.39 -28.40 -1.59
N ARG A 464 -11.58 -28.96 -1.87
CA ARG A 464 -12.20 -30.02 -1.05
C ARG A 464 -11.35 -31.31 -0.99
N ALA A 465 -10.51 -31.55 -1.99
CA ALA A 465 -9.73 -32.79 -2.12
C ALA A 465 -8.48 -32.88 -1.21
N ASN A 466 -8.13 -31.83 -0.47
CA ASN A 466 -6.89 -31.74 0.32
C ASN A 466 -7.09 -31.39 1.80
N ALA A 467 -8.19 -31.88 2.41
CA ALA A 467 -8.55 -31.56 3.80
C ALA A 467 -8.63 -30.04 4.09
N GLY A 468 -9.10 -29.25 3.11
CA GLY A 468 -9.21 -27.79 3.22
C GLY A 468 -7.88 -27.02 3.03
N ARG A 469 -6.76 -27.69 2.73
CA ARG A 469 -5.48 -27.03 2.48
C ARG A 469 -5.50 -26.28 1.15
N ILE A 470 -5.30 -24.97 1.21
CA ILE A 470 -5.19 -24.09 0.05
C ILE A 470 -3.77 -24.21 -0.54
N TRP A 471 -3.62 -25.00 -1.60
CA TRP A 471 -2.40 -24.98 -2.43
C TRP A 471 -2.63 -24.09 -3.66
N HIS A 472 -1.85 -23.02 -3.79
CA HIS A 472 -1.96 -22.14 -4.95
C HIS A 472 -1.14 -22.67 -6.13
N ALA A 473 -1.79 -23.24 -7.14
CA ALA A 473 -1.10 -23.74 -8.34
C ALA A 473 -0.25 -22.68 -9.07
N TYR A 474 -0.60 -21.40 -8.93
CA TYR A 474 0.02 -20.27 -9.65
C TYR A 474 0.84 -19.31 -8.77
N SER A 475 1.13 -19.67 -7.51
CA SER A 475 1.91 -18.80 -6.61
C SER A 475 3.36 -18.64 -7.08
N ILE A 476 3.96 -17.50 -6.75
CA ILE A 476 5.39 -17.25 -6.97
C ILE A 476 6.16 -17.91 -5.83
N TYR A 477 7.11 -18.80 -6.16
CA TYR A 477 7.84 -19.59 -5.18
C TYR A 477 8.93 -18.81 -4.43
N GLU A 478 9.33 -17.64 -4.96
CA GLU A 478 10.27 -16.74 -4.31
C GLU A 478 9.52 -15.52 -3.75
N PRO A 479 9.39 -15.40 -2.42
CA PRO A 479 8.61 -14.35 -1.75
C PRO A 479 9.13 -12.94 -2.02
N ALA A 480 10.45 -12.81 -2.23
CA ALA A 480 11.07 -11.55 -2.61
C ALA A 480 10.49 -10.97 -3.91
N MET A 481 9.83 -11.78 -4.75
CA MET A 481 9.19 -11.33 -5.99
C MET A 481 7.86 -10.61 -5.75
N PHE A 482 7.16 -10.82 -4.63
CA PHE A 482 5.88 -10.17 -4.37
C PHE A 482 5.99 -8.64 -4.28
N PRO A 483 6.92 -8.08 -3.46
CA PRO A 483 7.18 -6.64 -3.49
C PRO A 483 7.53 -6.12 -4.89
N ARG A 484 8.32 -6.87 -5.67
CA ARG A 484 8.77 -6.46 -7.01
C ARG A 484 7.62 -6.40 -8.00
N VAL A 485 6.79 -7.45 -8.02
CA VAL A 485 5.62 -7.53 -8.89
C VAL A 485 4.57 -6.49 -8.47
N ALA A 486 4.42 -6.20 -7.18
CA ALA A 486 3.55 -5.11 -6.71
C ALA A 486 4.00 -3.75 -7.28
N ASN A 487 5.30 -3.46 -7.27
CA ASN A 487 5.86 -2.24 -7.87
C ASN A 487 5.65 -2.17 -9.39
N ILE A 488 5.89 -3.29 -10.10
CA ILE A 488 5.65 -3.38 -11.54
C ILE A 488 4.17 -3.14 -11.85
N LEU A 489 3.27 -3.77 -11.11
CA LEU A 489 1.83 -3.63 -11.28
C LEU A 489 1.36 -2.19 -11.00
N ARG A 490 1.85 -1.57 -9.93
CA ARG A 490 1.58 -0.16 -9.61
C ARG A 490 2.01 0.75 -10.76
N PHE A 491 3.22 0.56 -11.28
CA PHE A 491 3.72 1.33 -12.41
C PHE A 491 2.87 1.13 -13.67
N TYR A 492 2.57 -0.13 -13.99
CA TYR A 492 1.74 -0.48 -15.13
C TYR A 492 0.36 0.18 -15.04
N HIS A 493 -0.28 0.12 -13.86
CA HIS A 493 -1.57 0.75 -13.60
C HIS A 493 -1.50 2.27 -13.75
N ASN A 494 -0.54 2.93 -13.09
CA ASN A 494 -0.47 4.38 -13.06
C ASN A 494 -0.05 5.01 -14.39
N TYR A 495 0.85 4.35 -15.15
CA TYR A 495 1.52 4.99 -16.30
C TYR A 495 1.28 4.32 -17.65
N MET A 496 0.95 3.02 -17.70
CA MET A 496 0.93 2.26 -18.96
C MET A 496 -0.46 1.82 -19.39
N LEU A 497 -1.39 1.64 -18.45
CA LEU A 497 -2.73 1.14 -18.74
C LEU A 497 -3.70 2.30 -18.95
N PRO A 498 -4.20 2.55 -20.17
CA PRO A 498 -5.24 3.54 -20.39
C PRO A 498 -6.53 3.13 -19.66
N ALA A 499 -7.24 4.10 -19.11
CA ALA A 499 -8.58 3.85 -18.58
C ALA A 499 -9.52 3.39 -19.70
N SER A 500 -10.49 2.55 -19.35
CA SER A 500 -11.55 2.10 -20.28
C SER A 500 -12.63 3.17 -20.51
N ASP A 501 -12.53 4.32 -19.84
CA ASP A 501 -13.43 5.45 -20.04
C ASP A 501 -13.10 6.23 -21.33
N ARG A 502 -13.96 7.18 -21.70
CA ARG A 502 -13.78 8.00 -22.91
C ARG A 502 -12.51 8.85 -22.90
N SER A 503 -11.91 9.10 -21.73
CA SER A 503 -10.68 9.89 -21.65
C SER A 503 -9.47 9.10 -22.15
N GLY A 504 -9.49 7.77 -22.02
CA GLY A 504 -8.32 6.93 -22.25
C GLY A 504 -7.11 7.27 -21.37
N ALA A 505 -7.29 8.15 -20.38
CA ALA A 505 -6.20 8.71 -19.59
C ALA A 505 -5.79 7.75 -18.49
N THR A 506 -4.49 7.57 -18.31
CA THR A 506 -3.96 6.82 -17.17
C THR A 506 -4.16 7.61 -15.86
N PRO A 507 -4.12 6.96 -14.69
CA PRO A 507 -4.15 7.66 -13.42
C PRO A 507 -3.08 8.76 -13.30
N ALA A 508 -1.86 8.53 -13.80
CA ALA A 508 -0.81 9.54 -13.78
C ALA A 508 -1.11 10.72 -14.71
N MET A 509 -1.83 10.51 -15.81
CA MET A 509 -2.32 11.60 -16.66
C MET A 509 -3.40 12.41 -15.95
N LYS A 510 -4.34 11.75 -15.27
CA LYS A 510 -5.44 12.40 -14.54
C LYS A 510 -4.97 13.35 -13.44
N ILE A 511 -3.85 13.06 -12.78
CA ILE A 511 -3.24 13.94 -11.77
C ILE A 511 -2.13 14.86 -12.33
N GLY A 512 -1.87 14.84 -13.63
CA GLY A 512 -0.88 15.71 -14.27
C GLY A 512 0.59 15.27 -14.14
N LEU A 513 0.88 14.06 -13.64
CA LEU A 513 2.24 13.51 -13.58
C LEU A 513 2.78 13.01 -14.93
N ALA A 514 1.90 12.72 -15.88
CA ALA A 514 2.27 12.25 -17.21
C ALA A 514 1.46 13.00 -18.29
N ARG A 515 2.13 13.37 -19.39
CA ARG A 515 1.47 13.99 -20.56
C ARG A 515 0.84 12.97 -21.51
N GLY A 516 1.15 11.69 -21.34
CA GLY A 516 0.70 10.61 -22.21
C GLY A 516 1.09 9.24 -21.68
N LEU A 517 0.67 8.21 -22.42
CA LEU A 517 0.97 6.81 -22.11
C LEU A 517 2.47 6.55 -22.09
N VAL A 518 2.90 5.73 -21.13
CA VAL A 518 4.25 5.17 -21.11
C VAL A 518 4.22 3.82 -21.81
N TYR A 519 4.98 3.70 -22.88
CA TYR A 519 5.08 2.48 -23.66
C TYR A 519 6.22 1.59 -23.15
N ARG A 520 6.18 0.31 -23.53
CA ARG A 520 7.23 -0.66 -23.21
C ARG A 520 8.62 -0.18 -23.63
N ARG A 521 8.72 0.44 -24.81
CA ARG A 521 9.99 0.99 -25.34
C ARG A 521 10.55 2.09 -24.44
N ASP A 522 9.70 2.92 -23.85
CA ASP A 522 10.11 4.03 -23.00
C ASP A 522 10.67 3.50 -21.68
N LEU A 523 10.00 2.48 -21.11
CA LEU A 523 10.45 1.81 -19.88
C LEU A 523 11.76 1.06 -20.07
N LEU A 524 11.96 0.39 -21.21
CA LEU A 524 13.17 -0.40 -21.48
C LEU A 524 14.37 0.47 -21.90
N ALA A 525 14.13 1.73 -22.26
CA ALA A 525 15.14 2.72 -22.58
C ALA A 525 15.53 3.62 -21.38
N ALA A 526 14.76 3.57 -20.29
CA ALA A 526 14.77 4.53 -19.16
C ALA A 526 16.03 4.54 -18.29
#